data_AF-A0AAU5N5L3-F1
#
_entry.id   AF-A0AAU5N5L3-F1
#
_cell.length_a   1.000
_cell.length_b   1.000
_cell.length_c   1.000
_cell.angle_alpha   90.00
_cell.angle_beta   90.00
_cell.angle_gamma   90.00
#
_symmetry.space_group_name_H-M   'P 1'
#
loop_
_entity.id
_entity.type
_entity.pdbx_description
1 polymer ?
#
loop_
_entity_poly.entity_id
_entity_poly.type
_entity_poly.pdbx_seq_one_letter_code
_entity_poly.pdbx_strand_id
1 'polypeptide(L)'
;MPVTLTCCRCGQNFSVPPSQSGRQYCTMTCFRAQQTQDTAWITRGCLQCGTTFQIRGKDAEAGRRTYCSWSCHLAATARQKCVCAQCGAGFVPKNSTNPAGSLQGRFCSKTCSGIAARTRVARTCLHCGNTFEIKPSRLKTGRGSYCGRACQYMAEGSVQRPCQSCGKEFLVVRSVQERGWGTYCSQACTVRRVTRACQVCGTAFSVKQSVADDGGGLYCSNPCRHTAKRNQVDKTCEACGTAFSVPQSIKHRRTCSQSCWWKIMGADPGRSAILAKARHDLLVSRAPTRPERVLYALLDTLTAEAGGLRWVRQLRLLNRWTVDAAIPSLRLILQADGDYWHGLHSKYHADPRVRRNMANDVYQDRRLTAAGWTVYRFWERDLVGDLPACEQRLRAAIAKQALPASHSPALMPE
;
A
#
# COMPACT_ATOMS: atom_id res chain seq x y z
N MET A 1 0.30 30.60 -11.67
CA MET A 1 1.53 31.39 -11.44
C MET A 1 2.73 30.47 -11.54
N PRO A 2 3.84 30.88 -12.18
CA PRO A 2 5.05 30.08 -12.21
C PRO A 2 5.58 29.80 -10.79
N VAL A 3 6.13 28.62 -10.59
CA VAL A 3 6.70 28.17 -9.32
C VAL A 3 8.22 28.35 -9.40
N THR A 4 8.80 29.02 -8.41
CA THR A 4 10.26 29.15 -8.28
C THR A 4 10.80 27.94 -7.53
N LEU A 5 11.72 27.20 -8.15
CA LEU A 5 12.39 26.03 -7.59
C LEU A 5 13.90 26.27 -7.52
N THR A 6 14.58 25.59 -6.60
CA THR A 6 16.05 25.63 -6.48
C THR A 6 16.64 24.37 -7.11
N CYS A 7 17.61 24.54 -8.01
CA CYS A 7 18.27 23.42 -8.68
C CYS A 7 19.11 22.61 -7.69
N CYS A 8 18.87 21.29 -7.59
CA CYS A 8 19.59 20.41 -6.66
C CYS A 8 21.10 20.31 -6.92
N ARG A 9 21.57 20.70 -8.12
CA ARG A 9 22.99 20.64 -8.50
C ARG A 9 23.72 21.98 -8.33
N CYS A 10 23.25 23.03 -9.00
CA CYS A 10 23.96 24.32 -9.01
C CYS A 10 23.44 25.31 -7.96
N GLY A 11 22.38 24.97 -7.21
CA GLY A 11 21.80 25.84 -6.19
C GLY A 11 21.07 27.07 -6.74
N GLN A 12 21.02 27.27 -8.06
CA GLN A 12 20.37 28.43 -8.68
C GLN A 12 18.85 28.27 -8.69
N ASN A 13 18.14 29.38 -8.45
CA ASN A 13 16.69 29.44 -8.54
C ASN A 13 16.25 29.53 -10.02
N PHE A 14 15.24 28.75 -10.39
CA PHE A 14 14.67 28.74 -11.73
C PHE A 14 13.15 28.62 -11.69
N SER A 15 12.49 29.14 -12.73
CA SER A 15 11.03 29.26 -12.80
C SER A 15 10.44 28.19 -13.70
N VAL A 16 9.39 27.50 -13.23
CA VAL A 16 8.68 26.46 -13.99
C VAL A 16 7.16 26.67 -13.96
N PRO A 17 6.43 26.19 -14.97
CA PRO A 17 4.97 26.12 -14.91
C PRO A 17 4.50 25.20 -13.75
N PRO A 18 3.32 25.42 -13.15
CA PRO A 18 2.76 24.57 -12.09
C PRO A 18 2.71 23.07 -12.41
N SER A 19 2.56 22.71 -13.68
CA SER A 19 2.59 21.32 -14.17
C SER A 19 3.95 20.63 -14.01
N GLN A 20 5.03 21.40 -13.80
CA GLN A 20 6.40 20.92 -13.63
C GLN A 20 6.95 21.21 -12.23
N SER A 21 6.09 21.37 -11.22
CA SER A 21 6.49 21.64 -9.82
C SER A 21 7.39 20.56 -9.20
N GLY A 22 7.47 19.36 -9.80
CA GLY A 22 8.38 18.28 -9.40
C GLY A 22 9.77 18.30 -10.06
N ARG A 23 10.10 19.33 -10.85
CA ARG A 23 11.38 19.40 -11.57
C ARG A 23 12.54 19.75 -10.63
N GLN A 24 13.60 18.94 -10.66
CA GLN A 24 14.73 19.04 -9.72
C GLN A 24 15.94 19.82 -10.25
N TYR A 25 16.04 20.00 -11.58
CA TYR A 25 17.20 20.61 -12.24
C TYR A 25 16.77 21.74 -13.18
N CYS A 26 17.52 22.84 -13.15
CA CYS A 26 17.26 24.01 -14.00
C CYS A 26 17.38 23.65 -15.49
N THR A 27 18.40 22.87 -15.86
CA THR A 27 18.71 22.51 -17.24
C THR A 27 19.00 21.02 -17.42
N MET A 28 18.88 20.53 -18.65
CA MET A 28 19.29 19.16 -19.02
C MET A 28 20.78 18.93 -18.77
N THR A 29 21.62 19.97 -18.88
CA THR A 29 23.05 19.90 -18.57
C THR A 29 23.28 19.64 -17.07
N CYS A 30 22.56 20.32 -16.19
CA CYS A 30 22.61 20.05 -14.75
C CYS A 30 22.13 18.63 -14.42
N PHE A 31 21.06 18.16 -15.07
CA PHE A 31 20.58 16.79 -14.89
C PHE A 31 21.61 15.74 -15.33
N ARG A 32 22.14 15.84 -16.56
CA ARG A 32 23.14 14.89 -17.09
C ARG A 32 24.40 14.87 -16.25
N ALA A 33 24.87 16.04 -15.83
CA ALA A 33 26.08 16.11 -15.03
C ALA A 33 25.85 15.52 -13.63
N GLN A 34 24.64 15.63 -13.05
CA GLN A 34 24.29 14.93 -11.80
C GLN A 34 24.24 13.43 -12.03
N GLN A 35 23.66 12.99 -13.14
CA GLN A 35 23.61 11.59 -13.52
C GLN A 35 25.02 10.99 -13.66
N THR A 36 25.98 11.74 -14.22
CA THR A 36 27.39 11.31 -14.30
C THR A 36 28.00 11.12 -12.92
N GLN A 37 27.79 12.04 -11.98
CA GLN A 37 28.29 11.91 -10.60
C GLN A 37 27.61 10.76 -9.84
N ASP A 38 26.30 10.62 -9.98
CA ASP A 38 25.52 9.55 -9.36
C ASP A 38 25.95 8.16 -9.86
N THR A 39 26.32 8.05 -11.14
CA THR A 39 26.73 6.78 -11.79
C THR A 39 28.23 6.54 -11.75
N ALA A 40 29.06 7.52 -11.40
CA ALA A 40 30.49 7.34 -11.24
C ALA A 40 30.80 6.25 -10.21
N TRP A 41 31.84 5.46 -10.48
CA TRP A 41 32.35 4.47 -9.54
C TRP A 41 33.32 5.14 -8.56
N ILE A 42 33.07 4.98 -7.27
CA ILE A 42 33.92 5.47 -6.19
C ILE A 42 34.47 4.28 -5.41
N THR A 43 35.78 4.28 -5.18
CA THR A 43 36.45 3.26 -4.36
C THR A 43 36.30 3.62 -2.89
N ARG A 44 35.80 2.66 -2.09
CA ARG A 44 35.59 2.80 -0.64
C ARG A 44 36.15 1.59 0.09
N GLY A 45 36.72 1.79 1.28
CA GLY A 45 37.15 0.70 2.17
C GLY A 45 35.97 0.10 2.94
N CYS A 46 35.93 -1.23 3.08
CA CYS A 46 34.98 -1.93 3.93
C CYS A 46 35.32 -1.70 5.40
N LEU A 47 34.36 -1.23 6.21
CA LEU A 47 34.59 -1.00 7.64
C LEU A 47 34.83 -2.28 8.46
N GLN A 48 34.55 -3.46 7.91
CA GLN A 48 34.75 -4.73 8.62
C GLN A 48 36.08 -5.40 8.32
N CYS A 49 36.46 -5.49 7.04
CA CYS A 49 37.64 -6.24 6.59
C CYS A 49 38.71 -5.37 5.94
N GLY A 50 38.49 -4.05 5.85
CA GLY A 50 39.43 -3.09 5.26
C GLY A 50 39.58 -3.17 3.73
N THR A 51 39.05 -4.21 3.08
CA THR A 51 39.17 -4.37 1.62
C THR A 51 38.44 -3.26 0.88
N THR A 52 39.05 -2.77 -0.20
CA THR A 52 38.47 -1.75 -1.06
C THR A 52 37.46 -2.37 -2.03
N PHE A 53 36.35 -1.67 -2.25
CA PHE A 53 35.29 -2.08 -3.18
C PHE A 53 34.65 -0.86 -3.84
N GLN A 54 34.02 -1.06 -4.99
CA GLN A 54 33.46 0.01 -5.79
C GLN A 54 31.96 0.18 -5.51
N ILE A 55 31.55 1.42 -5.25
CA ILE A 55 30.15 1.81 -5.11
C ILE A 55 29.81 2.94 -6.08
N ARG A 56 28.53 3.12 -6.38
CA ARG A 56 28.07 4.25 -7.20
C ARG A 56 28.14 5.54 -6.37
N GLY A 57 28.45 6.67 -7.01
CA GLY A 57 28.60 7.97 -6.33
C GLY A 57 27.37 8.36 -5.49
N LYS A 58 26.18 8.05 -5.99
CA LYS A 58 24.92 8.24 -5.25
C LYS A 58 24.85 7.45 -3.94
N ASP A 59 25.36 6.22 -3.92
CA ASP A 59 25.39 5.40 -2.71
C ASP A 59 26.45 5.92 -1.72
N ALA A 60 27.58 6.43 -2.23
CA ALA A 60 28.65 7.02 -1.43
C ALA A 60 28.17 8.29 -0.70
N GLU A 61 27.53 9.22 -1.42
CA GLU A 61 27.02 10.48 -0.88
C GLU A 61 25.89 10.25 0.15
N ALA A 62 25.03 9.27 -0.09
CA ALA A 62 23.98 8.87 0.85
C ALA A 62 24.50 8.05 2.06
N GLY A 63 25.81 7.80 2.15
CA GLY A 63 26.42 6.98 3.21
C GLY A 63 26.01 5.50 3.19
N ARG A 64 25.45 5.01 2.07
CA ARG A 64 24.97 3.63 1.90
C ARG A 64 26.13 2.71 1.47
N ARG A 65 25.91 1.39 1.59
CA ARG A 65 26.87 0.34 1.18
C ARG A 65 28.27 0.54 1.79
N THR A 66 28.35 0.43 3.11
CA THR A 66 29.58 0.61 3.91
C THR A 66 30.46 -0.64 4.00
N TYR A 67 29.93 -1.78 3.53
CA TYR A 67 30.59 -3.09 3.58
C TYR A 67 30.67 -3.69 2.18
N CYS A 68 31.77 -4.40 1.90
CA CYS A 68 32.02 -4.99 0.58
C CYS A 68 31.08 -6.15 0.23
N SER A 69 30.47 -6.78 1.23
CA SER A 69 29.57 -7.92 1.05
C SER A 69 28.48 -7.95 2.14
N TRP A 70 27.40 -8.70 1.86
CA TRP A 70 26.38 -9.00 2.87
C TRP A 70 26.96 -9.78 4.05
N SER A 71 27.98 -10.62 3.84
CA SER A 71 28.69 -11.33 4.92
C SER A 71 29.49 -10.38 5.82
N CYS A 72 30.20 -9.38 5.25
CA CYS A 72 30.89 -8.36 6.03
C CYS A 72 29.91 -7.44 6.77
N HIS A 73 28.80 -7.08 6.12
CA HIS A 73 27.70 -6.37 6.79
C HIS A 73 27.17 -7.19 7.97
N LEU A 74 26.89 -8.48 7.79
CA LEU A 74 26.42 -9.35 8.86
C LEU A 74 27.45 -9.57 9.96
N ALA A 75 28.75 -9.63 9.65
CA ALA A 75 29.81 -9.77 10.64
C ALA A 75 29.96 -8.49 11.48
N ALA A 76 29.89 -7.31 10.84
CA ALA A 76 29.93 -6.02 11.53
C ALA A 76 28.65 -5.70 12.30
N THR A 77 27.48 -6.12 11.78
CA THR A 77 26.17 -5.95 12.42
C THR A 77 25.74 -7.19 13.21
N ALA A 78 26.65 -8.17 13.37
CA ALA A 78 26.41 -9.37 14.16
C ALA A 78 26.01 -8.92 15.55
N ARG A 79 24.82 -9.33 15.96
CA ARG A 79 24.20 -8.90 17.20
C ARG A 79 25.11 -9.29 18.37
N GLN A 80 25.54 -8.30 19.15
CA GLN A 80 26.41 -8.53 20.31
C GLN A 80 25.76 -9.54 21.26
N LYS A 81 26.58 -10.47 21.78
CA LYS A 81 26.15 -11.41 22.82
C LYS A 81 25.85 -10.61 24.09
N CYS A 82 24.62 -10.67 24.56
CA CYS A 82 24.20 -10.08 25.83
C CYS A 82 24.18 -11.15 26.92
N VAL A 83 24.40 -10.74 28.17
CA VAL A 83 24.28 -11.64 29.33
C VAL A 83 22.87 -11.54 29.89
N CYS A 84 22.21 -12.68 30.09
CA CYS A 84 20.88 -12.72 30.70
C CYS A 84 20.96 -12.28 32.17
N ALA A 85 20.20 -11.25 32.57
CA ALA A 85 20.21 -10.74 33.93
C ALA A 85 19.61 -11.70 34.99
N GLN A 86 18.98 -12.80 34.57
CA GLN A 86 18.37 -13.80 35.47
C GLN A 86 19.23 -15.06 35.63
N CYS A 87 19.75 -15.62 34.54
CA CYS A 87 20.50 -16.88 34.56
C CYS A 87 21.98 -16.73 34.21
N GLY A 88 22.46 -15.53 33.88
CA GLY A 88 23.85 -15.28 33.49
C GLY A 88 24.26 -15.86 32.12
N ALA A 89 23.39 -16.60 31.44
CA ALA A 89 23.71 -17.18 30.14
C ALA A 89 23.84 -16.10 29.05
N GLY A 90 24.84 -16.25 28.17
CA GLY A 90 25.00 -15.44 26.97
C GLY A 90 23.89 -15.73 25.95
N PHE A 91 23.27 -14.70 25.39
CA PHE A 91 22.21 -14.85 24.38
C PHE A 91 22.26 -13.71 23.36
N VAL A 92 21.61 -13.92 22.21
CA VAL A 92 21.55 -12.94 21.12
C VAL A 92 20.12 -12.37 21.03
N PRO A 93 19.93 -11.04 21.11
CA PRO A 93 18.60 -10.44 21.05
C PRO A 93 17.93 -10.66 19.68
N LYS A 94 16.58 -10.76 19.67
CA LYS A 94 15.81 -11.08 18.45
C LYS A 94 15.67 -9.90 17.47
N ASN A 95 15.71 -8.65 17.95
CA ASN A 95 15.56 -7.44 17.13
C ASN A 95 16.70 -6.44 17.40
N SER A 96 17.15 -5.70 16.37
CA SER A 96 18.25 -4.73 16.42
C SER A 96 17.88 -3.39 17.05
N THR A 97 16.59 -3.02 17.06
CA THR A 97 16.09 -1.70 17.48
C THR A 97 15.76 -1.58 18.97
N ASN A 98 16.23 -2.52 19.80
CA ASN A 98 15.94 -2.49 21.23
C ASN A 98 17.22 -2.16 22.02
N PRO A 99 17.61 -0.88 22.10
CA PRO A 99 18.69 -0.47 22.98
C PRO A 99 18.31 -0.81 24.42
N ALA A 100 19.32 -1.01 25.28
CA ALA A 100 19.18 -1.31 26.69
C ALA A 100 18.08 -0.45 27.35
N GLY A 101 16.86 -0.99 27.50
CA GLY A 101 15.74 -0.15 27.94
C GLY A 101 14.33 -0.73 27.86
N SER A 102 14.06 -1.77 27.05
CA SER A 102 12.75 -2.44 27.08
C SER A 102 12.84 -3.96 27.24
N LEU A 103 11.72 -4.55 27.69
CA LEU A 103 11.56 -5.92 28.20
C LEU A 103 11.99 -7.07 27.25
N GLN A 104 12.42 -6.80 26.01
CA GLN A 104 12.88 -7.83 25.08
C GLN A 104 14.42 -7.92 24.91
N GLY A 105 15.22 -7.11 25.61
CA GLY A 105 16.69 -7.10 25.48
C GLY A 105 17.51 -7.59 26.69
N ARG A 106 16.88 -7.89 27.83
CA ARG A 106 17.58 -8.14 29.11
C ARG A 106 17.64 -9.61 29.56
N PHE A 107 16.81 -10.46 28.96
CA PHE A 107 16.64 -11.85 29.34
C PHE A 107 16.73 -12.75 28.10
N CYS A 108 17.30 -13.94 28.25
CA CYS A 108 17.42 -14.90 27.15
C CYS A 108 16.06 -15.49 26.71
N SER A 109 15.04 -15.42 27.55
CA SER A 109 13.73 -16.02 27.30
C SER A 109 12.59 -15.33 28.05
N LYS A 110 11.34 -15.57 27.61
CA LYS A 110 10.13 -15.19 28.34
C LYS A 110 10.06 -15.84 29.73
N THR A 111 10.64 -17.03 29.91
CA THR A 111 10.70 -17.71 31.19
C THR A 111 11.63 -16.99 32.16
N CYS A 112 12.85 -16.64 31.75
CA CYS A 112 13.77 -15.85 32.56
C CYS A 112 13.20 -14.46 32.90
N SER A 113 12.53 -13.82 31.94
CA SER A 113 11.82 -12.57 32.19
C SER A 113 10.67 -12.72 33.19
N GLY A 114 9.91 -13.82 33.11
CA GLY A 114 8.83 -14.14 34.05
C GLY A 114 9.33 -14.43 35.47
N ILE A 115 10.45 -15.14 35.60
CA ILE A 115 11.10 -15.40 36.90
C ILE A 115 11.53 -14.08 37.53
N ALA A 116 12.30 -13.27 36.79
CA ALA A 116 12.76 -11.96 37.28
C ALA A 116 11.61 -11.02 37.67
N ALA A 117 10.45 -11.11 36.99
CA ALA A 117 9.26 -10.32 37.32
C ALA A 117 8.57 -10.76 38.63
N ARG A 118 8.75 -12.02 39.03
CA ARG A 118 8.18 -12.62 40.25
C ARG A 118 9.15 -12.59 41.42
N THR A 119 10.46 -12.51 41.19
CA THR A 119 11.47 -12.41 42.25
C THR A 119 11.16 -11.24 43.20
N ARG A 120 11.10 -11.56 44.49
CA ARG A 120 10.90 -10.61 45.59
C ARG A 120 12.10 -10.63 46.52
N VAL A 121 12.39 -9.48 47.11
CA VAL A 121 13.44 -9.31 48.12
C VAL A 121 12.76 -8.78 49.38
N ALA A 122 12.99 -9.46 50.50
CA ALA A 122 12.50 -9.04 51.80
C ALA A 122 13.30 -7.82 52.31
N ARG A 123 12.60 -6.85 52.88
CA ARG A 123 13.14 -5.61 53.45
C ARG A 123 12.42 -5.28 54.75
N THR A 124 13.10 -4.58 55.64
CA THR A 124 12.53 -4.08 56.88
C THR A 124 12.06 -2.64 56.68
N CYS A 125 10.83 -2.34 57.11
CA CYS A 125 10.30 -0.99 57.04
C CYS A 125 10.99 -0.09 58.07
N LEU A 126 11.52 1.06 57.63
CA LEU A 126 12.20 2.02 58.51
C LEU A 126 11.28 2.68 59.55
N HIS A 127 9.96 2.62 59.36
CA HIS A 127 9.01 3.21 60.30
C HIS A 127 8.40 2.18 61.26
N CYS A 128 7.79 1.11 60.74
CA CYS A 128 7.08 0.14 61.59
C CYS A 128 7.90 -1.11 61.94
N GLY A 129 9.12 -1.26 61.42
CA GLY A 129 9.99 -2.42 61.69
C GLY A 129 9.55 -3.73 61.04
N ASN A 130 8.36 -3.80 60.43
CA ASN A 130 7.87 -5.02 59.80
C ASN A 130 8.64 -5.38 58.52
N THR A 131 8.77 -6.68 58.28
CA THR A 131 9.35 -7.22 57.05
C THR A 131 8.33 -7.23 55.91
N PHE A 132 8.75 -6.86 54.70
CA PHE A 132 7.89 -6.80 53.52
C PHE A 132 8.67 -7.08 52.23
N GLU A 133 7.96 -7.51 51.19
CA GLU A 133 8.56 -7.99 49.95
C GLU A 133 8.44 -7.00 48.78
N ILE A 134 9.57 -6.68 48.13
CA ILE A 134 9.60 -5.78 46.97
C ILE A 134 10.36 -6.34 45.78
N LYS A 135 10.05 -5.80 44.59
CA LYS A 135 10.76 -6.12 43.35
C LYS A 135 12.17 -5.49 43.37
N PRO A 136 13.24 -6.22 42.98
CA PRO A 136 14.61 -5.69 42.91
C PRO A 136 14.77 -4.39 42.10
N SER A 137 13.93 -4.20 41.07
CA SER A 137 13.96 -2.99 40.24
C SER A 137 13.60 -1.71 41.01
N ARG A 138 12.81 -1.80 42.09
CA ARG A 138 12.47 -0.64 42.92
C ARG A 138 13.66 -0.19 43.78
N LEU A 139 14.50 -1.13 44.21
CA LEU A 139 15.72 -0.85 45.00
C LEU A 139 16.69 0.05 44.22
N LYS A 140 16.90 -0.23 42.92
CA LYS A 140 17.77 0.59 42.06
C LYS A 140 17.32 2.05 41.93
N THR A 141 16.04 2.32 42.15
CA THR A 141 15.46 3.68 42.11
C THR A 141 15.36 4.33 43.50
N GLY A 142 15.96 3.73 44.54
CA GLY A 142 15.87 4.22 45.92
C GLY A 142 14.49 4.03 46.56
N ARG A 143 13.58 3.27 45.94
CA ARG A 143 12.23 3.00 46.46
C ARG A 143 12.22 1.66 47.20
N GLY A 144 11.62 1.60 48.39
CA GLY A 144 11.55 0.37 49.19
C GLY A 144 12.05 0.49 50.64
N SER A 145 12.02 1.70 51.19
CA SER A 145 12.34 1.94 52.61
C SER A 145 11.15 1.72 53.55
N TYR A 146 9.93 1.71 53.02
CA TYR A 146 8.69 1.57 53.79
C TYR A 146 7.78 0.48 53.20
N CYS A 147 7.05 -0.22 54.07
CA CYS A 147 6.18 -1.34 53.67
C CYS A 147 4.94 -0.91 52.87
N GLY A 148 4.53 0.35 52.98
CA GLY A 148 3.40 0.92 52.26
C GLY A 148 3.40 2.45 52.27
N ARG A 149 2.47 3.04 51.51
CA ARG A 149 2.32 4.51 51.45
C ARG A 149 1.98 5.12 52.81
N ALA A 150 1.22 4.42 53.65
CA ALA A 150 0.89 4.89 54.99
C ALA A 150 2.15 5.11 55.86
N CYS A 151 3.02 4.10 55.94
CA CYS A 151 4.27 4.22 56.69
C CYS A 151 5.24 5.25 56.07
N GLN A 152 5.24 5.40 54.75
CA GLN A 152 6.00 6.46 54.10
C GLN A 152 5.46 7.85 54.48
N TYR A 153 4.14 8.06 54.48
CA TYR A 153 3.52 9.34 54.82
C TYR A 153 3.67 9.71 56.28
N MET A 154 3.60 8.74 57.19
CA MET A 154 3.86 8.96 58.61
C MET A 154 5.33 9.33 58.87
N ALA A 155 6.28 8.76 58.13
CA ALA A 155 7.69 9.11 58.23
C ALA A 155 8.04 10.47 57.58
N GLU A 156 7.41 10.83 56.46
CA GLU A 156 7.63 12.12 55.77
C GLU A 156 6.89 13.30 56.44
N GLY A 157 5.84 13.01 57.22
CA GLY A 157 4.99 14.01 57.87
C GLY A 157 3.94 14.62 56.92
N SER A 158 2.78 14.96 57.48
CA SER A 158 1.69 15.66 56.79
C SER A 158 1.49 17.06 57.36
N VAL A 159 1.15 18.01 56.50
CA VAL A 159 0.89 19.43 56.83
C VAL A 159 -0.56 19.73 56.50
N GLN A 160 -1.21 20.56 57.32
CA GLN A 160 -2.57 21.05 57.04
C GLN A 160 -2.51 22.13 55.96
N ARG A 161 -3.40 22.03 54.97
CA ARG A 161 -3.54 23.01 53.89
C ARG A 161 -5.03 23.27 53.62
N PRO A 162 -5.45 24.53 53.39
CA PRO A 162 -6.83 24.81 53.00
C PRO A 162 -7.08 24.38 51.54
N CYS A 163 -8.24 23.79 51.29
CA CYS A 163 -8.67 23.45 49.94
C CYS A 163 -9.04 24.71 49.15
N GLN A 164 -8.46 24.90 47.97
CA GLN A 164 -8.74 26.06 47.12
C GLN A 164 -10.19 26.12 46.58
N SER A 165 -10.93 25.01 46.62
CA SER A 165 -12.31 24.94 46.12
C SER A 165 -13.35 25.14 47.23
N CYS A 166 -13.18 24.46 48.37
CA CYS A 166 -14.19 24.46 49.46
C CYS A 166 -13.70 25.08 50.77
N GLY A 167 -12.46 25.57 50.83
CA GLY A 167 -11.86 26.18 52.03
C GLY A 167 -11.49 25.21 53.14
N LYS A 168 -12.02 23.98 53.14
CA LYS A 168 -11.79 22.98 54.19
C LYS A 168 -10.31 22.61 54.31
N GLU A 169 -9.83 22.57 55.55
CA GLU A 169 -8.48 22.11 55.86
C GLU A 169 -8.35 20.60 55.64
N PHE A 170 -7.26 20.18 55.01
CA PHE A 170 -6.97 18.76 54.79
C PHE A 170 -5.46 18.52 54.88
N LEU A 171 -5.11 17.27 55.18
CA LEU A 171 -3.71 16.86 55.36
C LEU A 171 -3.08 16.53 54.01
N VAL A 172 -1.93 17.15 53.73
CA VAL A 172 -1.11 16.92 52.55
C VAL A 172 0.29 16.51 52.97
N VAL A 173 0.85 15.50 52.31
CA VAL A 173 2.23 15.06 52.56
C VAL A 173 3.21 16.17 52.15
N ARG A 174 4.22 16.45 52.98
CA ARG A 174 5.15 17.57 52.77
C ARG A 174 5.79 17.58 51.37
N SER A 175 6.20 16.41 50.88
CA SER A 175 6.80 16.24 49.54
C SER A 175 5.85 16.56 48.37
N VAL A 176 4.53 16.45 48.58
CA VAL A 176 3.49 16.82 47.61
C VAL A 176 3.28 18.33 47.61
N GLN A 177 3.29 18.95 48.79
CA GLN A 177 3.18 20.41 48.94
C GLN A 177 4.37 21.14 48.33
N GLU A 178 5.60 20.68 48.56
CA GLU A 178 6.83 21.26 48.00
C GLU A 178 6.83 21.28 46.46
N ARG A 179 6.16 20.31 45.83
CA ARG A 179 5.99 20.24 44.36
C ARG A 179 4.82 21.11 43.84
N GLY A 180 4.15 21.83 44.73
CA GLY A 180 2.97 22.63 44.40
C GLY A 180 1.69 21.82 44.16
N TRP A 181 1.69 20.52 44.46
CA TRP A 181 0.53 19.64 44.27
C TRP A 181 -0.31 19.56 45.56
N GLY A 182 -1.50 18.93 45.48
CA GLY A 182 -2.38 18.79 46.65
C GLY A 182 -3.04 20.11 47.07
N THR A 183 -3.66 20.81 46.12
CA THR A 183 -4.41 22.07 46.35
C THR A 183 -5.89 21.84 46.68
N TYR A 184 -6.39 20.62 46.49
CA TYR A 184 -7.79 20.26 46.68
C TYR A 184 -7.92 19.02 47.57
N CYS A 185 -8.92 19.00 48.45
CA CYS A 185 -9.14 17.93 49.42
C CYS A 185 -9.71 16.63 48.82
N SER A 186 -10.34 16.70 47.64
CA SER A 186 -10.99 15.55 47.00
C SER A 186 -11.07 15.71 45.48
N GLN A 187 -11.30 14.60 44.77
CA GLN A 187 -11.55 14.61 43.32
C GLN A 187 -12.80 15.42 42.92
N ALA A 188 -13.76 15.60 43.83
CA ALA A 188 -14.89 16.47 43.57
C ALA A 188 -14.46 17.95 43.56
N CYS A 189 -13.56 18.33 44.47
CA CYS A 189 -13.02 19.68 44.57
C CYS A 189 -12.00 20.02 43.46
N THR A 190 -11.36 19.02 42.83
CA THR A 190 -10.43 19.23 41.71
C THR A 190 -11.12 19.51 40.38
N VAL A 191 -12.34 18.98 40.17
CA VAL A 191 -13.00 19.01 38.86
C VAL A 191 -14.03 20.13 38.80
N ARG A 192 -13.68 21.25 38.17
CA ARG A 192 -14.67 22.24 37.71
C ARG A 192 -15.49 21.63 36.57
N ARG A 193 -16.81 21.55 36.75
CA ARG A 193 -17.74 21.02 35.75
C ARG A 193 -18.64 22.12 35.23
N VAL A 194 -18.89 22.10 33.93
CA VAL A 194 -19.85 22.98 33.25
C VAL A 194 -20.96 22.17 32.63
N THR A 195 -22.15 22.76 32.63
CA THR A 195 -23.32 22.20 31.98
C THR A 195 -23.31 22.61 30.51
N ARG A 196 -23.40 21.63 29.60
CA ARG A 196 -23.56 21.85 28.16
C ARG A 196 -24.83 21.17 27.67
N ALA A 197 -25.45 21.73 26.64
CA ALA A 197 -26.55 21.09 25.93
C ALA A 197 -26.00 20.12 24.87
N CYS A 198 -26.60 18.94 24.76
CA CYS A 198 -26.25 18.00 23.69
C CYS A 198 -26.70 18.52 22.33
N GLN A 199 -25.81 18.52 21.34
CA GLN A 199 -26.14 18.96 19.97
C GLN A 199 -27.14 18.07 19.23
N VAL A 200 -27.48 16.89 19.76
CA VAL A 200 -28.41 15.95 19.12
C VAL A 200 -29.76 15.93 19.82
N CYS A 201 -29.78 15.72 21.14
CA CYS A 201 -31.03 15.60 21.90
C CYS A 201 -31.38 16.83 22.74
N GLY A 202 -30.53 17.87 22.76
CA GLY A 202 -30.74 19.10 23.55
C GLY A 202 -30.59 18.93 25.06
N THR A 203 -30.54 17.71 25.59
CA THR A 203 -30.46 17.45 27.03
C THR A 203 -29.20 18.05 27.64
N ALA A 204 -29.37 18.75 28.77
CA ALA A 204 -28.28 19.29 29.55
C ALA A 204 -27.46 18.16 30.22
N PHE A 205 -26.14 18.22 30.10
CA PHE A 205 -25.22 17.26 30.71
C PHE A 205 -23.93 17.93 31.17
N SER A 206 -23.25 17.30 32.14
CA SER A 206 -22.11 17.89 32.83
C SER A 206 -20.78 17.38 32.25
N VAL A 207 -19.88 18.31 31.89
CA VAL A 207 -18.55 18.00 31.36
C VAL A 207 -17.46 18.74 32.13
N LYS A 208 -16.22 18.22 32.10
CA LYS A 208 -15.08 18.91 32.70
C LYS A 208 -14.81 20.22 31.95
N GLN A 209 -14.46 21.29 32.68
CA GLN A 209 -14.13 22.59 32.09
C GLN A 209 -13.07 22.46 30.99
N SER A 210 -11.96 21.77 31.26
CA SER A 210 -10.89 21.56 30.27
C SER A 210 -11.37 20.91 28.98
N VAL A 211 -12.31 19.96 29.08
CA VAL A 211 -12.89 19.28 27.91
C VAL A 211 -13.78 20.24 27.13
N ALA A 212 -14.47 21.17 27.79
CA ALA A 212 -15.25 22.20 27.14
C ALA A 212 -14.36 23.25 26.46
N ASP A 213 -13.28 23.66 27.11
CA ASP A 213 -12.29 24.62 26.59
C ASP A 213 -11.61 24.07 25.32
N ASP A 214 -11.31 22.77 25.27
CA ASP A 214 -10.79 22.06 24.10
C ASP A 214 -11.83 21.83 22.98
N GLY A 215 -13.05 22.39 23.13
CA GLY A 215 -14.15 22.21 22.18
C GLY A 215 -14.85 20.84 22.24
N GLY A 216 -14.51 20.01 23.23
CA GLY A 216 -15.15 18.73 23.51
C GLY A 216 -16.45 18.83 24.31
N GLY A 217 -17.08 17.68 24.58
CA GLY A 217 -18.33 17.66 25.35
C GLY A 217 -19.55 18.19 24.58
N LEU A 218 -19.68 17.81 23.31
CA LEU A 218 -20.81 18.18 22.44
C LEU A 218 -22.02 17.24 22.56
N TYR A 219 -21.81 16.03 23.07
CA TYR A 219 -22.82 14.96 23.12
C TYR A 219 -22.93 14.35 24.50
N CYS A 220 -24.16 14.11 24.98
CA CYS A 220 -24.42 13.53 26.29
C CYS A 220 -24.05 12.03 26.38
N SER A 221 -24.00 11.33 25.25
CA SER A 221 -23.82 9.87 25.20
C SER A 221 -23.16 9.39 23.90
N ASN A 222 -22.61 8.16 23.93
CA ASN A 222 -22.07 7.48 22.74
C ASN A 222 -23.11 7.39 21.60
N PRO A 223 -24.38 7.04 21.84
CA PRO A 223 -25.45 7.09 20.83
C PRO A 223 -25.58 8.47 20.16
N CYS A 224 -25.71 9.55 20.92
CA CYS A 224 -25.82 10.90 20.37
C CYS A 224 -24.58 11.27 19.54
N ARG A 225 -23.38 10.94 20.02
CA ARG A 225 -22.15 11.14 19.24
C ARG A 225 -22.17 10.36 17.92
N HIS A 226 -22.66 9.12 17.93
CA HIS A 226 -22.74 8.31 16.71
C HIS A 226 -23.79 8.84 15.74
N THR A 227 -24.94 9.32 16.22
CA THR A 227 -25.97 9.95 15.40
C THR A 227 -25.43 11.19 14.70
N ALA A 228 -24.76 12.10 15.42
CA ALA A 228 -24.16 13.29 14.81
C ALA A 228 -23.03 12.97 13.82
N LYS A 229 -22.33 11.85 13.99
CA LYS A 229 -21.27 11.40 13.07
C LYS A 229 -21.79 10.59 11.87
N ARG A 230 -23.10 10.32 11.76
CA ARG A 230 -23.69 9.71 10.56
C ARG A 230 -23.76 10.73 9.43
N ASN A 231 -22.61 11.05 8.83
CA ASN A 231 -22.58 11.71 7.52
C ASN A 231 -23.05 10.68 6.48
N GLN A 232 -24.35 10.68 6.24
CA GLN A 232 -25.05 9.84 5.28
C GLN A 232 -25.12 10.56 3.93
N VAL A 233 -24.96 9.81 2.85
CA VAL A 233 -25.08 10.27 1.47
C VAL A 233 -26.22 9.50 0.85
N ASP A 234 -27.24 10.24 0.41
CA ASP A 234 -28.37 9.67 -0.30
C ASP A 234 -27.98 9.39 -1.75
N LYS A 235 -28.38 8.21 -2.23
CA LYS A 235 -28.03 7.69 -3.55
C LYS A 235 -29.21 6.96 -4.16
N THR A 236 -29.25 6.93 -5.48
CA THR A 236 -30.19 6.11 -6.23
C THR A 236 -29.50 4.82 -6.65
N CYS A 237 -30.13 3.67 -6.41
CA CYS A 237 -29.56 2.38 -6.79
C CYS A 237 -29.60 2.20 -8.32
N GLU A 238 -28.45 1.94 -8.93
CA GLU A 238 -28.35 1.75 -10.39
C GLU A 238 -29.07 0.49 -10.92
N ALA A 239 -29.38 -0.48 -10.06
CA ALA A 239 -30.01 -1.74 -10.46
C ALA A 239 -31.53 -1.76 -10.31
N CYS A 240 -32.09 -1.00 -9.35
CA CYS A 240 -33.52 -1.02 -9.03
C CYS A 240 -34.16 0.37 -8.92
N GLY A 241 -33.39 1.45 -9.04
CA GLY A 241 -33.88 2.83 -8.95
C GLY A 241 -34.28 3.30 -7.54
N THR A 242 -34.25 2.43 -6.53
CA THR A 242 -34.65 2.80 -5.17
C THR A 242 -33.63 3.74 -4.53
N ALA A 243 -34.11 4.78 -3.85
CA ALA A 243 -33.29 5.64 -3.01
C ALA A 243 -32.76 4.85 -1.79
N PHE A 244 -31.48 5.01 -1.49
CA PHE A 244 -30.82 4.40 -0.34
C PHE A 244 -29.71 5.31 0.19
N SER A 245 -29.37 5.17 1.47
CA SER A 245 -28.36 6.04 2.10
C SER A 245 -27.14 5.26 2.56
N VAL A 246 -25.96 5.83 2.38
CA VAL A 246 -24.68 5.21 2.73
C VAL A 246 -23.78 6.16 3.52
N PRO A 247 -22.94 5.66 4.45
CA PRO A 247 -21.90 6.48 5.04
C PRO A 247 -20.97 7.12 4.00
N GLN A 248 -20.54 8.36 4.24
CA GLN A 248 -19.60 9.11 3.39
C GLN A 248 -18.35 8.31 3.01
N SER A 249 -17.86 7.44 3.91
CA SER A 249 -16.69 6.58 3.67
C SER A 249 -16.88 5.59 2.51
N ILE A 250 -18.12 5.18 2.23
CA ILE A 250 -18.46 4.24 1.16
C ILE A 250 -19.35 4.90 0.09
N LYS A 251 -19.20 6.21 -0.13
CA LYS A 251 -19.92 6.97 -1.16
C LYS A 251 -19.80 6.39 -2.58
N HIS A 252 -18.79 5.58 -2.86
CA HIS A 252 -18.59 4.89 -4.13
C HIS A 252 -19.51 3.67 -4.34
N ARG A 253 -20.26 3.23 -3.31
CA ARG A 253 -21.22 2.12 -3.43
C ARG A 253 -22.35 2.50 -4.38
N ARG A 254 -22.57 1.68 -5.42
CA ARG A 254 -23.52 1.96 -6.52
C ARG A 254 -24.90 1.35 -6.32
N THR A 255 -25.03 0.39 -5.40
CA THR A 255 -26.25 -0.40 -5.22
C THR A 255 -26.70 -0.48 -3.77
N CYS A 256 -28.01 -0.53 -3.57
CA CYS A 256 -28.63 -0.63 -2.26
C CYS A 256 -28.30 -1.97 -1.56
N SER A 257 -28.17 -3.05 -2.32
CA SER A 257 -28.01 -4.41 -1.80
C SER A 257 -27.00 -5.24 -2.61
N GLN A 258 -26.58 -6.36 -2.02
CA GLN A 258 -25.70 -7.32 -2.69
C GLN A 258 -26.37 -7.96 -3.92
N SER A 259 -27.68 -8.24 -3.85
CA SER A 259 -28.44 -8.76 -5.00
C SER A 259 -28.46 -7.76 -6.16
N CYS A 260 -28.66 -6.48 -5.87
CA CYS A 260 -28.57 -5.41 -6.87
C CYS A 260 -27.16 -5.26 -7.44
N TRP A 261 -26.13 -5.47 -6.61
CA TRP A 261 -24.74 -5.47 -7.06
C TRP A 261 -24.47 -6.57 -8.09
N TRP A 262 -24.95 -7.79 -7.86
CA TRP A 262 -24.77 -8.89 -8.81
C TRP A 262 -25.42 -8.62 -10.18
N LYS A 263 -26.56 -7.92 -10.22
CA LYS A 263 -27.24 -7.53 -11.47
C LYS A 263 -26.37 -6.63 -12.34
N ILE A 264 -25.64 -5.68 -11.74
CA ILE A 264 -24.80 -4.73 -12.50
C ILE A 264 -23.40 -5.29 -12.82
N MET A 265 -22.88 -6.20 -12.00
CA MET A 265 -21.48 -6.65 -12.07
C MET A 265 -21.10 -7.34 -13.38
N GLY A 266 -22.03 -8.05 -14.01
CA GLY A 266 -21.81 -8.71 -15.30
C GLY A 266 -22.08 -7.82 -16.51
N ALA A 267 -22.87 -6.75 -16.34
CA ALA A 267 -23.36 -5.90 -17.43
C ALA A 267 -22.67 -4.53 -17.50
N ASP A 268 -21.91 -4.14 -16.47
CA ASP A 268 -21.23 -2.85 -16.42
C ASP A 268 -20.18 -2.72 -17.55
N PRO A 269 -20.41 -1.84 -18.54
CA PRO A 269 -19.48 -1.63 -19.65
C PRO A 269 -18.14 -1.07 -19.17
N GLY A 270 -18.16 -0.20 -18.15
CA GLY A 270 -16.96 0.42 -17.61
C GLY A 270 -16.04 -0.61 -16.94
N ARG A 271 -16.59 -1.45 -16.06
CA ARG A 271 -15.85 -2.56 -15.46
C ARG A 271 -15.35 -3.57 -16.50
N SER A 272 -16.19 -3.91 -17.47
CA SER A 272 -15.81 -4.82 -18.56
C SER A 272 -14.61 -4.29 -19.36
N ALA A 273 -14.59 -2.99 -19.67
CA ALA A 273 -13.48 -2.35 -20.37
C ALA A 273 -12.20 -2.32 -19.53
N ILE A 274 -12.30 -2.06 -18.22
CA ILE A 274 -11.16 -2.10 -17.29
C ILE A 274 -10.54 -3.50 -17.26
N LEU A 275 -11.37 -4.54 -17.13
CA LEU A 275 -10.90 -5.93 -17.12
C LEU A 275 -10.28 -6.33 -18.47
N ALA A 276 -10.87 -5.91 -19.59
CA ALA A 276 -10.30 -6.13 -20.92
C ALA A 276 -8.92 -5.46 -21.07
N LYS A 277 -8.78 -4.21 -20.60
CA LYS A 277 -7.49 -3.51 -20.58
C LYS A 277 -6.46 -4.27 -19.72
N ALA A 278 -6.82 -4.67 -18.50
CA ALA A 278 -5.91 -5.40 -17.63
C ALA A 278 -5.43 -6.73 -18.25
N ARG A 279 -6.30 -7.46 -18.95
CA ARG A 279 -5.92 -8.68 -19.70
C ARG A 279 -4.98 -8.35 -20.85
N HIS A 280 -5.24 -7.29 -21.60
CA HIS A 280 -4.37 -6.82 -22.68
C HIS A 280 -2.97 -6.44 -22.15
N ASP A 281 -2.89 -5.63 -21.09
CA ASP A 281 -1.61 -5.23 -20.49
C ASP A 281 -0.80 -6.46 -20.03
N LEU A 282 -1.47 -7.46 -19.45
CA LEU A 282 -0.85 -8.73 -19.08
C LEU A 282 -0.35 -9.52 -20.30
N LEU A 283 -1.14 -9.61 -21.37
CA LEU A 283 -0.72 -10.29 -22.61
C LEU A 283 0.50 -9.60 -23.25
N VAL A 284 0.48 -8.28 -23.36
CA VAL A 284 1.57 -7.48 -23.95
C VAL A 284 2.88 -7.63 -23.15
N SER A 285 2.78 -7.81 -21.83
CA SER A 285 3.94 -8.03 -20.95
C SER A 285 4.61 -9.40 -21.12
N ARG A 286 3.91 -10.39 -21.69
CA ARG A 286 4.45 -11.75 -21.88
C ARG A 286 5.28 -11.83 -23.16
N ALA A 287 6.25 -12.74 -23.16
CA ALA A 287 6.97 -13.11 -24.37
C ALA A 287 5.98 -13.79 -25.36
N PRO A 288 6.07 -13.51 -26.66
CA PRO A 288 5.24 -14.18 -27.67
C PRO A 288 5.34 -15.70 -27.60
N THR A 289 4.22 -16.39 -27.80
CA THR A 289 4.20 -17.85 -27.95
C THR A 289 4.96 -18.30 -29.21
N ARG A 290 5.24 -19.59 -29.34
CA ARG A 290 5.91 -20.14 -30.53
C ARG A 290 5.15 -19.81 -31.83
N PRO A 291 3.83 -20.09 -31.97
CA PRO A 291 3.11 -19.77 -33.19
C PRO A 291 3.03 -18.25 -33.45
N GLU A 292 2.88 -17.43 -32.41
CA GLU A 292 2.95 -15.97 -32.55
C GLU A 292 4.29 -15.48 -33.12
N ARG A 293 5.43 -16.00 -32.63
CA ARG A 293 6.75 -15.60 -33.16
C ARG A 293 6.88 -15.91 -34.64
N VAL A 294 6.39 -17.07 -35.07
CA VAL A 294 6.43 -17.47 -36.48
C VAL A 294 5.52 -16.58 -37.32
N LEU A 295 4.30 -16.31 -36.84
CA LEU A 295 3.37 -15.40 -37.50
C LEU A 295 3.95 -13.97 -37.63
N TYR A 296 4.57 -13.44 -36.57
CA TYR A 296 5.19 -12.11 -36.59
C TYR A 296 6.36 -12.02 -37.57
N ALA A 297 7.24 -13.02 -37.60
CA ALA A 297 8.33 -13.07 -38.57
C ALA A 297 7.80 -13.12 -40.02
N LEU A 298 6.73 -13.89 -40.27
CA LEU A 298 6.07 -13.93 -41.57
C LEU A 298 5.49 -12.55 -41.95
N LEU A 299 4.87 -11.87 -40.99
CA LEU A 299 4.33 -10.52 -41.20
C LEU A 299 5.40 -9.49 -41.52
N ASP A 300 6.53 -9.52 -40.81
CA ASP A 300 7.66 -8.61 -41.07
C ASP A 300 8.14 -8.74 -42.53
N THR A 301 8.33 -9.97 -43.02
CA THR A 301 8.74 -10.23 -44.40
C THR A 301 7.69 -9.76 -45.41
N LEU A 302 6.44 -10.21 -45.26
CA LEU A 302 5.40 -9.97 -46.26
C LEU A 302 4.96 -8.51 -46.34
N THR A 303 4.91 -7.82 -45.21
CA THR A 303 4.51 -6.42 -45.19
C THR A 303 5.61 -5.49 -45.73
N ALA A 304 6.89 -5.85 -45.56
CA ALA A 304 7.99 -5.16 -46.20
C ALA A 304 7.93 -5.27 -47.73
N GLU A 305 7.69 -6.48 -48.26
CA GLU A 305 7.55 -6.72 -49.70
C GLU A 305 6.32 -6.02 -50.30
N ALA A 306 5.22 -5.94 -49.56
CA ALA A 306 3.95 -5.33 -49.99
C ALA A 306 3.96 -3.79 -49.93
N GLY A 307 5.11 -3.14 -50.11
CA GLY A 307 5.23 -1.68 -50.08
C GLY A 307 5.29 -1.06 -48.68
N GLY A 308 5.71 -1.83 -47.66
CA GLY A 308 5.94 -1.31 -46.31
C GLY A 308 4.67 -1.13 -45.48
N LEU A 309 3.73 -2.08 -45.57
CA LEU A 309 2.54 -2.09 -44.72
C LEU A 309 2.95 -2.15 -43.23
N ARG A 310 2.21 -1.46 -42.36
CA ARG A 310 2.46 -1.51 -40.91
C ARG A 310 1.50 -2.48 -40.25
N TRP A 311 2.05 -3.44 -39.52
CA TRP A 311 1.29 -4.33 -38.65
C TRP A 311 1.54 -4.00 -37.17
N VAL A 312 0.58 -4.35 -36.32
CA VAL A 312 0.61 -4.08 -34.88
C VAL A 312 0.37 -5.37 -34.11
N ARG A 313 1.28 -5.67 -33.19
CA ARG A 313 1.19 -6.80 -32.27
C ARG A 313 0.16 -6.54 -31.16
N GLN A 314 -0.60 -7.57 -30.79
CA GLN A 314 -1.49 -7.61 -29.63
C GLN A 314 -2.48 -6.43 -29.62
N LEU A 315 -3.06 -6.06 -30.77
CA LEU A 315 -3.89 -4.85 -30.88
C LEU A 315 -5.22 -5.02 -30.12
N ARG A 316 -5.57 -4.02 -29.29
CA ARG A 316 -6.86 -3.99 -28.57
C ARG A 316 -7.94 -3.32 -29.42
N LEU A 317 -8.99 -4.07 -29.76
CA LEU A 317 -10.11 -3.64 -30.59
C LEU A 317 -11.43 -3.63 -29.81
N LEU A 318 -12.33 -2.71 -30.19
CA LEU A 318 -13.69 -2.55 -29.65
C LEU A 318 -13.74 -2.50 -28.11
N ASN A 319 -12.70 -1.95 -27.48
CA ASN A 319 -12.51 -1.86 -26.02
C ASN A 319 -12.63 -3.20 -25.27
N ARG A 320 -12.56 -4.35 -25.96
CA ARG A 320 -12.85 -5.67 -25.40
C ARG A 320 -11.83 -6.74 -25.78
N TRP A 321 -11.48 -6.82 -27.06
CA TRP A 321 -10.73 -7.95 -27.60
C TRP A 321 -9.28 -7.55 -27.86
N THR A 322 -8.35 -8.43 -27.53
CA THR A 322 -6.96 -8.33 -27.96
C THR A 322 -6.74 -9.38 -29.03
N VAL A 323 -6.18 -8.99 -30.16
CA VAL A 323 -5.87 -9.89 -31.28
C VAL A 323 -4.37 -9.99 -31.48
N ASP A 324 -3.85 -11.14 -31.92
CA ASP A 324 -2.40 -11.40 -31.90
C ASP A 324 -1.63 -10.45 -32.82
N ALA A 325 -2.13 -10.24 -34.03
CA ALA A 325 -1.64 -9.22 -34.94
C ALA A 325 -2.79 -8.59 -35.74
N ALA A 326 -2.58 -7.35 -36.18
CA ALA A 326 -3.48 -6.69 -37.12
C ALA A 326 -2.70 -5.82 -38.11
N ILE A 327 -3.20 -5.68 -39.33
CA ILE A 327 -2.78 -4.69 -40.32
C ILE A 327 -3.90 -3.64 -40.39
N PRO A 328 -3.83 -2.54 -39.61
CA PRO A 328 -4.98 -1.65 -39.45
C PRO A 328 -5.43 -0.96 -40.74
N SER A 329 -4.49 -0.64 -41.63
CA SER A 329 -4.79 -0.03 -42.94
C SER A 329 -5.67 -0.89 -43.83
N LEU A 330 -5.60 -2.22 -43.67
CA LEU A 330 -6.38 -3.20 -44.43
C LEU A 330 -7.57 -3.77 -43.64
N ARG A 331 -7.80 -3.30 -42.40
CA ARG A 331 -8.74 -3.89 -41.45
C ARG A 331 -8.60 -5.43 -41.35
N LEU A 332 -7.36 -5.90 -41.38
CA LEU A 332 -7.03 -7.33 -41.35
C LEU A 332 -6.56 -7.74 -39.95
N ILE A 333 -7.12 -8.82 -39.42
CA ILE A 333 -6.76 -9.42 -38.13
C ILE A 333 -6.20 -10.81 -38.37
N LEU A 334 -5.14 -11.14 -37.63
CA LEU A 334 -4.41 -12.38 -37.74
C LEU A 334 -4.28 -12.99 -36.35
N GLN A 335 -4.74 -14.23 -36.19
CA GLN A 335 -4.64 -14.98 -34.93
C GLN A 335 -3.80 -16.24 -35.11
N ALA A 336 -2.96 -16.51 -34.10
CA ALA A 336 -2.05 -17.65 -34.04
C ALA A 336 -2.60 -18.67 -33.04
N ASP A 337 -3.43 -19.59 -33.53
CA ASP A 337 -4.20 -20.51 -32.70
C ASP A 337 -3.37 -21.72 -32.29
N GLY A 338 -3.12 -21.87 -30.99
CA GLY A 338 -2.61 -23.13 -30.43
C GLY A 338 -3.61 -24.28 -30.62
N ASP A 339 -3.15 -25.39 -31.20
CA ASP A 339 -3.99 -26.53 -31.61
C ASP A 339 -4.88 -27.07 -30.48
N TYR A 340 -4.34 -27.14 -29.26
CA TYR A 340 -5.07 -27.61 -28.08
C TYR A 340 -6.11 -26.59 -27.60
N TRP A 341 -5.70 -25.34 -27.41
CA TRP A 341 -6.53 -24.31 -26.76
C TRP A 341 -7.72 -23.87 -27.60
N HIS A 342 -7.60 -23.96 -28.93
CA HIS A 342 -8.64 -23.61 -29.90
C HIS A 342 -9.32 -24.85 -30.52
N GLY A 343 -8.95 -26.06 -30.07
CA GLY A 343 -9.72 -27.27 -30.34
C GLY A 343 -9.59 -27.82 -31.75
N LEU A 344 -8.38 -27.81 -32.34
CA LEU A 344 -8.12 -28.37 -33.68
C LEU A 344 -8.62 -29.82 -33.83
N HIS A 345 -8.42 -30.65 -32.81
CA HIS A 345 -8.84 -32.04 -32.80
C HIS A 345 -10.04 -32.25 -31.87
N SER A 346 -11.00 -33.05 -32.32
CA SER A 346 -12.23 -33.40 -31.57
C SER A 346 -11.97 -33.93 -30.16
N LYS A 347 -10.85 -34.67 -29.96
CA LYS A 347 -10.43 -35.16 -28.64
C LYS A 347 -10.23 -34.04 -27.60
N TYR A 348 -9.94 -32.80 -28.02
CA TYR A 348 -9.77 -31.66 -27.11
C TYR A 348 -11.11 -31.06 -26.65
N HIS A 349 -12.21 -31.36 -27.35
CA HIS A 349 -13.53 -30.76 -27.09
C HIS A 349 -14.17 -31.27 -25.79
N ALA A 350 -13.64 -32.34 -25.20
CA ALA A 350 -14.08 -32.81 -23.90
C ALA A 350 -13.77 -31.78 -22.78
N ASP A 351 -12.67 -31.03 -22.87
CA ASP A 351 -12.30 -30.03 -21.87
C ASP A 351 -13.27 -28.82 -21.91
N PRO A 352 -13.97 -28.50 -20.81
CA PRO A 352 -14.87 -27.35 -20.74
C PRO A 352 -14.20 -26.00 -21.08
N ARG A 353 -12.89 -25.86 -20.82
CA ARG A 353 -12.12 -24.65 -21.14
C ARG A 353 -11.94 -24.50 -22.65
N VAL A 354 -11.61 -25.59 -23.34
CA VAL A 354 -11.48 -25.61 -24.80
C VAL A 354 -12.82 -25.28 -25.45
N ARG A 355 -13.93 -25.90 -24.99
CA ARG A 355 -15.28 -25.56 -25.48
C ARG A 355 -15.63 -24.09 -25.30
N ARG A 356 -15.32 -23.51 -24.13
CA ARG A 356 -15.53 -22.09 -23.86
C ARG A 356 -14.68 -21.21 -24.77
N ASN A 357 -13.42 -21.57 -25.02
CA ASN A 357 -12.54 -20.82 -25.92
C ASN A 357 -13.07 -20.86 -27.36
N MET A 358 -13.43 -22.04 -27.87
CA MET A 358 -14.04 -22.19 -29.20
C MET A 358 -15.32 -21.35 -29.35
N ALA A 359 -16.19 -21.36 -28.34
CA ALA A 359 -17.40 -20.52 -28.35
C ALA A 359 -17.06 -19.02 -28.31
N ASN A 360 -16.01 -18.63 -27.59
CA ASN A 360 -15.52 -17.26 -27.56
C ASN A 360 -14.91 -16.85 -28.90
N ASP A 361 -14.18 -17.74 -29.58
CA ASP A 361 -13.56 -17.50 -30.88
C ASP A 361 -14.64 -17.20 -31.93
N VAL A 362 -15.65 -18.08 -32.04
CA VAL A 362 -16.80 -17.88 -32.94
C VAL A 362 -17.51 -16.56 -32.64
N TYR A 363 -17.69 -16.24 -31.36
CA TYR A 363 -18.33 -14.99 -30.95
C TYR A 363 -17.45 -13.76 -31.26
N GLN A 364 -16.14 -13.86 -31.06
CA GLN A 364 -15.17 -12.81 -31.35
C GLN A 364 -15.14 -12.52 -32.85
N ASP A 365 -14.99 -13.55 -33.68
CA ASP A 365 -14.95 -13.43 -35.14
C ASP A 365 -16.21 -12.76 -35.67
N ARG A 366 -17.38 -13.24 -35.27
CA ARG A 366 -18.67 -12.62 -35.64
C ARG A 366 -18.72 -11.14 -35.28
N ARG A 367 -18.24 -10.75 -34.11
CA ARG A 367 -18.28 -9.35 -33.64
C ARG A 367 -17.25 -8.46 -34.34
N LEU A 368 -16.06 -8.99 -34.61
CA LEU A 368 -15.01 -8.26 -35.35
C LEU A 368 -15.42 -8.07 -36.82
N THR A 369 -15.98 -9.11 -37.45
CA THR A 369 -16.52 -9.04 -38.81
C THR A 369 -17.70 -8.07 -38.93
N ALA A 370 -18.63 -8.09 -37.97
CA ALA A 370 -19.70 -7.09 -37.93
C ALA A 370 -19.17 -5.64 -37.77
N ALA A 371 -17.98 -5.47 -37.21
CA ALA A 371 -17.29 -4.18 -37.10
C ALA A 371 -16.40 -3.85 -38.32
N GLY A 372 -16.50 -4.63 -39.41
CA GLY A 372 -15.78 -4.41 -40.67
C GLY A 372 -14.35 -4.92 -40.68
N TRP A 373 -13.95 -5.76 -39.74
CA TRP A 373 -12.64 -6.41 -39.73
C TRP A 373 -12.70 -7.79 -40.37
N THR A 374 -11.69 -8.13 -41.16
CA THR A 374 -11.55 -9.50 -41.68
C THR A 374 -10.59 -10.28 -40.77
N VAL A 375 -11.03 -11.43 -40.27
CA VAL A 375 -10.25 -12.28 -39.37
C VAL A 375 -9.71 -13.49 -40.11
N TYR A 376 -8.41 -13.75 -39.99
CA TYR A 376 -7.76 -14.98 -40.43
C TYR A 376 -7.09 -15.65 -39.23
N ARG A 377 -7.35 -16.94 -39.08
CA ARG A 377 -6.73 -17.77 -38.02
C ARG A 377 -5.81 -18.80 -38.66
N PHE A 378 -4.64 -18.98 -38.04
CA PHE A 378 -3.61 -19.93 -38.45
C PHE A 378 -3.33 -20.88 -37.32
N TRP A 379 -3.41 -22.18 -37.59
CA TRP A 379 -3.11 -23.21 -36.59
C TRP A 379 -1.61 -23.26 -36.31
N GLU A 380 -1.25 -23.54 -35.06
CA GLU A 380 0.14 -23.71 -34.63
C GLU A 380 0.84 -24.78 -35.47
N ARG A 381 0.20 -25.93 -35.71
CA ARG A 381 0.75 -26.97 -36.57
C ARG A 381 1.06 -26.46 -37.97
N ASP A 382 0.21 -25.63 -38.57
CA ASP A 382 0.40 -25.14 -39.93
C ASP A 382 1.52 -24.10 -39.96
N LEU A 383 1.54 -23.17 -39.00
CA LEU A 383 2.62 -22.17 -38.88
C LEU A 383 3.99 -22.83 -38.69
N VAL A 384 4.04 -23.92 -37.93
CA VAL A 384 5.30 -24.62 -37.59
C VAL A 384 5.69 -25.65 -38.65
N GLY A 385 4.71 -26.34 -39.23
CA GLY A 385 4.91 -27.52 -40.08
C GLY A 385 4.74 -27.27 -41.57
N ASP A 386 4.02 -26.21 -41.97
CA ASP A 386 3.76 -25.86 -43.37
C ASP A 386 3.70 -24.32 -43.55
N LEU A 387 4.85 -23.70 -43.27
CA LEU A 387 4.99 -22.25 -43.37
C LEU A 387 4.73 -21.71 -44.79
N PRO A 388 5.16 -22.35 -45.90
CA PRO A 388 4.88 -21.88 -47.25
C PRO A 388 3.38 -21.79 -47.57
N ALA A 389 2.56 -22.75 -47.12
CA ALA A 389 1.11 -22.67 -47.30
C ALA A 389 0.49 -21.51 -46.50
N CYS A 390 0.98 -21.27 -45.28
CA CYS A 390 0.56 -20.12 -44.47
C CYS A 390 0.94 -18.79 -45.14
N GLU A 391 2.14 -18.70 -45.69
CA GLU A 391 2.62 -17.55 -46.45
C GLU A 391 1.71 -17.24 -47.64
N GLN A 392 1.41 -18.26 -48.46
CA GLN A 392 0.54 -18.10 -49.62
C GLN A 392 -0.85 -17.60 -49.22
N ARG A 393 -1.45 -18.17 -48.16
CA ARG A 393 -2.74 -17.73 -47.62
C ARG A 393 -2.71 -16.29 -47.14
N LEU A 394 -1.64 -15.87 -46.45
CA LEU A 394 -1.50 -14.51 -45.96
C LEU A 394 -1.26 -13.51 -47.09
N ARG A 395 -0.44 -13.83 -48.10
CA ARG A 395 -0.27 -13.01 -49.31
C ARG A 395 -1.60 -12.79 -50.03
N ALA A 396 -2.38 -13.85 -50.21
CA ALA A 396 -3.71 -13.76 -50.81
C ALA A 396 -4.67 -12.88 -49.99
N ALA A 397 -4.63 -12.98 -48.65
CA ALA A 397 -5.42 -12.14 -47.76
C ALA A 397 -5.04 -10.65 -47.88
N ILE A 398 -3.74 -10.34 -47.89
CA ILE A 398 -3.24 -8.97 -48.05
C ILE A 398 -3.65 -8.41 -49.42
N ALA A 399 -3.43 -9.15 -50.50
CA ALA A 399 -3.79 -8.72 -51.85
C ALA A 399 -5.31 -8.49 -52.00
N LYS A 400 -6.13 -9.38 -51.44
CA LYS A 400 -7.60 -9.25 -51.46
C LYS A 400 -8.08 -7.97 -50.78
N GLN A 401 -7.45 -7.58 -49.67
CA GLN A 401 -7.83 -6.37 -48.91
C GLN A 401 -7.19 -5.09 -49.43
N ALA A 402 -6.09 -5.20 -50.18
CA ALA A 402 -5.41 -4.05 -50.81
C ALA A 402 -6.14 -3.57 -52.08
N LEU A 403 -7.01 -4.39 -52.67
CA LEU A 403 -7.88 -3.97 -53.77
C LEU A 403 -8.88 -2.91 -53.28
N PRO A 404 -9.00 -1.75 -53.97
CA PRO A 404 -9.96 -0.73 -53.57
C PRO A 404 -11.37 -1.31 -53.62
N ALA A 405 -12.11 -1.16 -52.52
CA ALA A 405 -13.52 -1.52 -52.46
C ALA A 405 -14.28 -0.69 -53.52
N SER A 406 -14.62 -1.31 -54.65
CA SER A 406 -15.57 -0.74 -55.59
C SER A 406 -16.89 -0.50 -54.87
N HIS A 407 -17.43 0.69 -55.09
CA HIS A 407 -18.61 1.30 -54.48
C HIS A 407 -19.67 0.37 -53.90
N SER A 408 -20.07 0.63 -52.65
CA SER A 408 -21.45 0.36 -52.18
C SER A 408 -22.16 1.70 -51.96
N PRO A 409 -23.45 1.80 -52.36
CA PRO A 409 -24.15 3.06 -52.49
C PRO A 409 -24.53 3.62 -51.12
N ALA A 410 -24.56 4.96 -51.05
CA ALA A 410 -24.99 5.73 -49.90
C ALA A 410 -26.42 5.33 -49.47
N LEU A 411 -26.57 4.91 -48.21
CA LEU A 411 -27.85 4.89 -47.53
C LEU A 411 -28.31 6.34 -47.31
N MET A 412 -29.41 6.71 -47.98
CA MET A 412 -30.19 7.92 -47.71
C MET A 412 -30.86 7.81 -46.33
N PRO A 413 -30.98 8.92 -45.57
CA PRO A 413 -31.69 8.94 -44.30
C PRO A 413 -33.19 9.22 -44.52
N GLU A 414 -34.04 8.46 -43.82
CA GLU A 414 -35.37 8.92 -43.37
C GLU A 414 -35.41 8.87 -41.84
#